data_AF-A0A0F8XFP8-F1
#
_entry.id   AF-A0A0F8XFP8-F1
#
_cell.length_a   1.000
_cell.length_b   1.000
_cell.length_c   1.000
_cell.angle_alpha   90.00
_cell.angle_beta   90.00
_cell.angle_gamma   90.00
#
_symmetry.space_group_name_H-M   'P 1'
#
loop_
_entity.id
_entity.type
_entity.pdbx_description
1 polymer ?
#
loop_
_entity_poly.entity_id
_entity_poly.type
_entity_poly.pdbx_seq_one_letter_code
_entity_poly.pdbx_strand_id
1 'polypeptide(L)'
;MLKHKMFLASILFLLIFNSLNLTDVVGLEYRVGVKKNDELIWKCKVSNKIELNNLFGSGWDNGGIFNNISKGMRMRWKINDIETNSSLIKINFDIWLWKKDLNWGVKDNETQITYLTNHSDYIEGLSFINNTSLVPFWFPIPVGEYMGGLKLNAWYDVDNRVLPTLNVDIHKDGIFPGYPNENFKIIAVYNDQGILNSYKLYIKNNMVILDIAYDFLPFYVIPTTVILISIFTIGIIIYIIKKAKSSKNLPMP
;
A
#
# COMPACT_ATOMS: atom_id res chain seq x y z
N MET A 1 -19.98 52.80 8.21
CA MET A 1 -19.74 52.10 9.50
C MET A 1 -20.59 50.83 9.68
N LEU A 2 -21.90 50.86 9.38
CA LEU A 2 -22.80 49.70 9.53
C LEU A 2 -22.41 48.47 8.66
N LYS A 3 -21.98 48.71 7.41
CA LYS A 3 -21.55 47.64 6.47
C LYS A 3 -20.32 46.85 6.95
N HIS A 4 -19.37 47.50 7.61
CA HIS A 4 -18.17 46.83 8.15
C HIS A 4 -18.51 45.98 9.38
N LYS A 5 -19.44 46.43 10.23
CA LYS A 5 -19.92 45.64 11.37
C LYS A 5 -20.69 44.38 10.93
N MET A 6 -21.51 44.47 9.89
CA MET A 6 -22.20 43.31 9.30
C MET A 6 -21.23 42.32 8.64
N PHE A 7 -20.19 42.82 7.95
CA PHE A 7 -19.17 41.97 7.35
C PHE A 7 -18.37 41.20 8.42
N LEU A 8 -17.99 41.89 9.50
CA LEU A 8 -17.27 41.28 10.63
C LEU A 8 -18.12 40.25 11.38
N ALA A 9 -19.41 40.52 11.57
CA ALA A 9 -20.36 39.58 12.16
C ALA A 9 -20.57 38.34 11.27
N SER A 10 -20.61 38.51 9.94
CA SER A 10 -20.74 37.40 8.99
C SER A 10 -19.50 36.50 8.99
N ILE A 11 -18.29 37.08 9.07
CA ILE A 11 -17.04 36.33 9.19
C ILE A 11 -16.98 35.58 10.52
N LEU A 12 -17.38 36.22 11.62
CA LEU A 12 -17.41 35.59 12.93
C LEU A 12 -18.41 34.43 12.98
N PHE A 13 -19.58 34.60 12.35
CA PHE A 13 -20.57 33.54 12.21
C PHE A 13 -20.04 32.35 11.39
N LEU A 14 -19.33 32.62 10.29
CA LEU A 14 -18.67 31.60 9.48
C LEU A 14 -17.57 30.86 10.26
N LEU A 15 -16.78 31.56 11.07
CA LEU A 15 -15.76 30.95 11.93
C LEU A 15 -16.38 30.07 13.03
N ILE A 16 -17.45 30.55 13.68
CA ILE A 16 -18.17 29.80 14.71
C ILE A 16 -18.84 28.56 14.11
N PHE A 17 -19.48 28.69 12.94
CA PHE A 17 -20.12 27.58 12.24
C PHE A 17 -19.10 26.52 11.79
N ASN A 18 -17.89 26.91 11.40
CA ASN A 18 -16.81 25.97 11.10
C ASN A 18 -16.24 25.31 12.37
N SER A 19 -16.20 26.02 13.50
CA SER A 19 -15.74 25.43 14.78
C SER A 19 -16.74 24.44 15.40
N LEU A 20 -18.04 24.62 15.16
CA LEU A 20 -19.09 23.73 15.67
C LEU A 20 -19.17 22.38 14.95
N ASN A 21 -18.56 22.24 13.77
CA ASN A 21 -18.49 20.98 13.02
C ASN A 21 -17.22 20.14 13.33
N LEU A 22 -16.45 20.51 14.36
CA LEU A 22 -15.15 19.86 14.65
C LEU A 22 -15.12 19.01 15.91
N THR A 23 -16.27 18.65 16.49
CA THR A 23 -16.30 17.75 17.65
C THR A 23 -17.30 16.62 17.46
N ASP A 24 -17.10 15.82 16.42
CA ASP A 24 -17.31 14.40 16.59
C ASP A 24 -15.98 13.83 17.07
N VAL A 25 -15.92 13.42 18.33
CA VAL A 25 -14.99 12.37 18.75
C VAL A 25 -15.48 11.11 18.03
N VAL A 26 -15.13 11.01 16.75
CA VAL A 26 -15.34 9.80 15.96
C VAL A 26 -14.45 8.76 16.60
N GLY A 27 -15.04 7.85 17.37
CA GLY A 27 -14.35 6.60 17.71
C GLY A 27 -13.84 6.03 16.39
N LEU A 28 -12.52 5.84 16.28
CA LEU A 28 -11.88 5.39 15.05
C LEU A 28 -12.44 4.01 14.68
N GLU A 29 -13.37 4.00 13.73
CA GLU A 29 -13.85 2.76 13.13
C GLU A 29 -12.81 2.29 12.12
N TYR A 30 -12.14 1.18 12.42
CA TYR A 30 -11.26 0.53 11.47
C TYR A 30 -12.06 -0.07 10.31
N ARG A 31 -11.58 0.15 9.09
CA ARG A 31 -12.30 -0.17 7.85
C ARG A 31 -11.41 -0.92 6.87
N VAL A 32 -12.03 -1.35 5.77
CA VAL A 32 -11.34 -2.01 4.66
C VAL A 32 -10.95 -0.96 3.61
N GLY A 33 -9.67 -0.87 3.28
CA GLY A 33 -9.15 0.08 2.27
C GLY A 33 -9.23 -0.40 0.82
N VAL A 34 -9.67 -1.65 0.60
CA VAL A 34 -9.88 -2.27 -0.72
C VAL A 34 -11.37 -2.52 -0.98
N LYS A 35 -11.73 -2.78 -2.24
CA LYS A 35 -13.10 -3.05 -2.67
C LYS A 35 -13.22 -4.42 -3.33
N LYS A 36 -14.45 -4.94 -3.34
CA LYS A 36 -14.79 -6.14 -4.11
C LYS A 36 -14.44 -5.93 -5.58
N ASN A 37 -13.84 -6.95 -6.19
CA ASN A 37 -13.27 -6.96 -7.53
C ASN A 37 -11.99 -6.13 -7.74
N ASP A 38 -11.41 -5.54 -6.69
CA ASP A 38 -10.09 -4.92 -6.84
C ASP A 38 -9.05 -6.00 -7.22
N GLU A 39 -8.18 -5.65 -8.17
CA GLU A 39 -7.02 -6.46 -8.54
C GLU A 39 -5.76 -5.79 -7.99
N LEU A 40 -5.07 -6.49 -7.11
CA LEU A 40 -3.84 -6.05 -6.47
C LEU A 40 -2.68 -6.84 -7.07
N ILE A 41 -1.68 -6.15 -7.61
CA ILE A 41 -0.54 -6.82 -8.26
C ILE A 41 0.74 -6.39 -7.57
N TRP A 42 1.61 -7.35 -7.27
CA TRP A 42 2.95 -7.12 -6.78
C TRP A 42 3.96 -7.65 -7.77
N LYS A 43 5.12 -7.00 -7.86
CA LYS A 43 6.24 -7.40 -8.71
C LYS A 43 7.48 -7.63 -7.85
N CYS A 44 8.13 -8.78 -8.06
CA CYS A 44 9.43 -9.06 -7.50
C CYS A 44 10.52 -8.30 -8.29
N LYS A 45 11.18 -7.33 -7.66
CA LYS A 45 12.26 -6.52 -8.25
C LYS A 45 13.63 -7.17 -8.07
N VAL A 46 13.85 -7.83 -6.94
CA VAL A 46 15.09 -8.53 -6.58
C VAL A 46 14.70 -9.85 -5.93
N SER A 47 15.39 -10.93 -6.28
CA SER A 47 15.27 -12.24 -5.63
C SER A 47 16.60 -12.98 -5.77
N ASN A 48 17.44 -12.91 -4.74
CA ASN A 48 18.68 -13.65 -4.66
C ASN A 48 18.41 -15.01 -4.01
N LYS A 49 18.11 -16.02 -4.84
CA LYS A 49 17.76 -17.37 -4.37
C LYS A 49 18.90 -18.04 -3.57
N ILE A 50 20.16 -17.75 -3.89
CA ILE A 50 21.31 -18.32 -3.18
C ILE A 50 21.29 -17.84 -1.73
N GLU A 51 21.17 -16.53 -1.52
CA GLU A 51 21.13 -15.98 -0.15
C GLU A 51 19.85 -16.34 0.60
N LEU A 52 18.71 -16.42 -0.08
CA LEU A 52 17.46 -16.87 0.55
C LEU A 52 17.54 -18.34 0.97
N ASN A 53 18.16 -19.21 0.16
CA ASN A 53 18.46 -20.59 0.54
C ASN A 53 19.45 -20.67 1.69
N ASN A 54 20.48 -19.82 1.71
CA ASN A 54 21.41 -19.75 2.82
C ASN A 54 20.71 -19.30 4.11
N LEU A 55 19.75 -18.38 4.02
CA LEU A 55 19.06 -17.82 5.18
C LEU A 55 17.99 -18.76 5.76
N PHE A 56 17.15 -19.33 4.90
CA PHE A 56 15.94 -20.09 5.28
C PHE A 56 15.98 -21.58 4.93
N GLY A 57 17.03 -22.05 4.25
CA GLY A 57 17.15 -23.43 3.77
C GLY A 57 16.43 -23.65 2.45
N SER A 58 16.76 -24.70 1.70
CA SER A 58 16.30 -24.94 0.31
C SER A 58 14.78 -25.14 0.12
N GLY A 59 13.98 -25.13 1.19
CA GLY A 59 12.53 -25.31 1.15
C GLY A 59 11.70 -24.04 1.30
N TRP A 60 12.33 -22.87 1.45
CA TRP A 60 11.64 -21.61 1.77
C TRP A 60 10.66 -21.15 0.69
N ASP A 61 10.90 -21.51 -0.59
CA ASP A 61 10.04 -21.19 -1.73
C ASP A 61 9.09 -22.35 -2.12
N ASN A 62 8.92 -23.36 -1.27
CA ASN A 62 8.01 -24.50 -1.54
C ASN A 62 6.59 -24.32 -0.97
N GLY A 63 6.30 -23.20 -0.30
CA GLY A 63 5.01 -22.99 0.36
C GLY A 63 4.63 -21.51 0.53
N GLY A 64 3.32 -21.27 0.61
CA GLY A 64 2.75 -19.95 0.87
C GLY A 64 3.04 -18.91 -0.20
N ILE A 65 3.23 -17.65 0.22
CA ILE A 65 3.26 -16.50 -0.68
C ILE A 65 4.58 -16.32 -1.42
N PHE A 66 5.63 -17.06 -1.07
CA PHE A 66 6.92 -17.02 -1.79
C PHE A 66 7.07 -18.12 -2.83
N ASN A 67 6.06 -18.97 -3.01
CA ASN A 67 6.14 -20.09 -3.91
C ASN A 67 6.43 -19.65 -5.36
N ASN A 68 7.53 -20.15 -5.92
CA ASN A 68 8.06 -19.80 -7.26
C ASN A 68 8.50 -18.34 -7.44
N ILE A 69 8.78 -17.58 -6.39
CA ILE A 69 9.22 -16.19 -6.54
C ILE A 69 10.57 -16.11 -7.28
N SER A 70 10.64 -15.19 -8.24
CA SER A 70 11.89 -14.84 -8.91
C SER A 70 11.83 -13.43 -9.50
N LYS A 71 13.00 -12.87 -9.81
CA LYS A 71 13.13 -11.51 -10.33
C LYS A 71 12.28 -11.31 -11.59
N GLY A 72 11.45 -10.27 -11.55
CA GLY A 72 10.59 -9.85 -12.66
C GLY A 72 9.22 -10.52 -12.68
N MET A 73 8.99 -11.56 -11.86
CA MET A 73 7.68 -12.18 -11.74
C MET A 73 6.70 -11.29 -10.97
N ARG A 74 5.42 -11.52 -11.20
CA ARG A 74 4.31 -10.80 -10.58
C ARG A 74 3.35 -11.76 -9.89
N MET A 75 2.81 -11.34 -8.76
CA MET A 75 1.73 -12.00 -8.03
C MET A 75 0.49 -11.14 -8.13
N ARG A 76 -0.68 -11.75 -8.30
CA ARG A 76 -1.96 -11.03 -8.36
C ARG A 76 -2.91 -11.57 -7.30
N TRP A 77 -3.56 -10.67 -6.57
CA TRP A 77 -4.75 -10.95 -5.78
C TRP A 77 -5.96 -10.34 -6.45
N LYS A 78 -7.09 -11.05 -6.42
CA LYS A 78 -8.40 -10.50 -6.78
C LYS A 78 -9.32 -10.62 -5.59
N ILE A 79 -9.85 -9.48 -5.12
CA ILE A 79 -10.73 -9.45 -3.97
C ILE A 79 -12.12 -9.97 -4.38
N ASN A 80 -12.52 -11.11 -3.81
CA ASN A 80 -13.80 -11.74 -4.11
C ASN A 80 -14.91 -11.20 -3.22
N ASP A 81 -14.60 -11.07 -1.92
CA ASP A 81 -15.59 -10.66 -0.95
C ASP A 81 -14.95 -10.01 0.28
N ILE A 82 -15.72 -9.14 0.92
CA ILE A 82 -15.31 -8.40 2.11
C ILE A 82 -16.45 -8.50 3.11
N GLU A 83 -16.17 -9.08 4.27
CA GLU A 83 -17.12 -9.15 5.38
C GLU A 83 -16.58 -8.28 6.51
N THR A 84 -17.43 -7.39 7.04
CA THR A 84 -17.09 -6.57 8.20
C THR A 84 -18.22 -6.62 9.19
N ASN A 85 -17.90 -6.94 10.44
CA ASN A 85 -18.82 -6.89 11.56
C ASN A 85 -18.17 -6.14 12.74
N SER A 86 -18.85 -6.07 13.88
CA SER A 86 -18.38 -5.34 15.05
C SER A 86 -17.05 -5.87 15.64
N SER A 87 -16.69 -7.12 15.35
CA SER A 87 -15.54 -7.82 15.91
C SER A 87 -14.46 -8.19 14.90
N LEU A 88 -14.82 -8.38 13.63
CA LEU A 88 -13.96 -8.96 12.61
C LEU A 88 -14.07 -8.21 11.29
N ILE A 89 -12.93 -8.12 10.62
CA ILE A 89 -12.76 -7.70 9.24
C ILE A 89 -12.16 -8.89 8.48
N LYS A 90 -12.88 -9.41 7.48
CA LYS A 90 -12.44 -10.53 6.65
C LYS A 90 -12.40 -10.16 5.18
N ILE A 91 -11.36 -10.62 4.50
CA ILE A 91 -11.20 -10.47 3.06
C ILE A 91 -10.95 -11.85 2.46
N ASN A 92 -11.81 -12.24 1.54
CA ASN A 92 -11.65 -13.43 0.70
C ASN A 92 -11.09 -13.02 -0.65
N PHE A 93 -10.04 -13.69 -1.10
CA PHE A 93 -9.38 -13.36 -2.36
C PHE A 93 -8.83 -14.58 -3.09
N ASP A 94 -8.84 -14.48 -4.42
CA ASP A 94 -8.14 -15.39 -5.30
C ASP A 94 -6.69 -14.96 -5.44
N ILE A 95 -5.76 -15.91 -5.39
CA ILE A 95 -4.34 -15.67 -5.58
C ILE A 95 -3.83 -16.35 -6.85
N TRP A 96 -3.11 -15.58 -7.65
CA TRP A 96 -2.20 -16.06 -8.67
C TRP A 96 -0.78 -15.81 -8.16
N LEU A 97 -0.04 -16.90 -7.95
CA LEU A 97 1.35 -16.87 -7.49
C LEU A 97 2.26 -16.26 -8.56
N TRP A 98 3.54 -16.17 -8.23
CA TRP A 98 4.55 -15.49 -9.04
C TRP A 98 4.64 -16.07 -10.46
N LYS A 99 4.18 -15.30 -11.45
CA LYS A 99 4.21 -15.63 -12.88
C LYS A 99 4.90 -14.52 -13.67
N LYS A 100 5.57 -14.89 -14.76
CA LYS A 100 6.24 -13.94 -15.65
C LYS A 100 5.28 -13.32 -16.66
N ASP A 101 4.29 -14.10 -17.11
CA ASP A 101 3.33 -13.70 -18.13
C ASP A 101 2.13 -12.98 -17.53
N LEU A 102 1.56 -12.02 -18.29
CA LEU A 102 0.34 -11.29 -17.93
C LEU A 102 -0.94 -12.11 -18.18
N ASN A 103 -0.83 -13.25 -18.87
CA ASN A 103 -1.96 -14.15 -19.02
C ASN A 103 -2.11 -14.97 -17.74
N TRP A 104 -2.88 -14.44 -16.80
CA TRP A 104 -3.03 -15.01 -15.48
C TRP A 104 -3.65 -16.41 -15.48
N GLY A 105 -4.47 -16.76 -16.48
CA GLY A 105 -5.16 -18.04 -16.54
C GLY A 105 -5.98 -18.33 -15.28
N VAL A 106 -6.01 -19.59 -14.85
CA VAL A 106 -6.74 -20.05 -13.66
C VAL A 106 -6.00 -19.66 -12.39
N LYS A 107 -6.75 -19.31 -11.34
CA LYS A 107 -6.21 -19.01 -9.99
C LYS A 107 -5.45 -20.20 -9.43
N ASP A 108 -4.39 -19.93 -8.68
CA ASP A 108 -3.57 -20.97 -8.05
C ASP A 108 -4.16 -21.41 -6.70
N ASN A 109 -4.73 -20.47 -5.94
CA ASN A 109 -5.40 -20.78 -4.67
C ASN A 109 -6.50 -19.75 -4.33
N GLU A 110 -7.29 -20.05 -3.31
CA GLU A 110 -8.24 -19.16 -2.67
C GLU A 110 -7.89 -19.06 -1.18
N THR A 111 -7.78 -17.83 -0.67
CA THR A 111 -7.29 -17.55 0.67
C THR A 111 -8.17 -16.50 1.34
N GLN A 112 -8.17 -16.51 2.68
CA GLN A 112 -8.82 -15.52 3.51
C GLN A 112 -7.80 -14.86 4.44
N ILE A 113 -7.93 -13.54 4.62
CA ILE A 113 -7.27 -12.80 5.70
C ILE A 113 -8.36 -12.32 6.66
N THR A 114 -8.11 -12.51 7.96
CA THR A 114 -9.01 -12.06 9.03
C THR A 114 -8.23 -11.19 10.00
N TYR A 115 -8.83 -10.08 10.40
CA TYR A 115 -8.36 -9.20 11.46
C TYR A 115 -9.48 -8.93 12.45
N LEU A 116 -9.14 -8.79 13.72
CA LEU A 116 -10.02 -8.21 14.73
C LEU A 116 -10.23 -6.73 14.44
N THR A 117 -11.47 -6.27 14.53
CA THR A 117 -11.81 -4.85 14.35
C THR A 117 -11.11 -4.00 15.41
N ASN A 118 -11.05 -4.46 16.67
CA ASN A 118 -10.30 -3.79 17.73
C ASN A 118 -8.91 -4.40 17.90
N HIS A 119 -7.86 -3.62 17.64
CA HIS A 119 -6.46 -4.06 17.81
C HIS A 119 -6.10 -4.39 19.26
N SER A 120 -6.86 -3.91 20.24
CA SER A 120 -6.59 -4.18 21.67
C SER A 120 -6.97 -5.61 22.06
N ASP A 121 -7.79 -6.28 21.25
CA ASP A 121 -8.27 -7.64 21.49
C ASP A 121 -7.21 -8.71 21.15
N TYR A 122 -6.10 -8.32 20.50
CA TYR A 122 -4.97 -9.22 20.28
C TYR A 122 -4.21 -9.51 21.58
N ILE A 123 -3.75 -10.74 21.69
CA ILE A 123 -2.88 -11.19 22.78
C ILE A 123 -1.53 -10.48 22.68
N GLU A 124 -0.91 -10.19 23.83
CA GLU A 124 0.46 -9.68 23.90
C GLU A 124 1.47 -10.61 23.24
N GLY A 125 2.46 -10.02 22.58
CA GLY A 125 3.48 -10.78 21.86
C GLY A 125 2.97 -11.33 20.52
N LEU A 126 2.00 -10.65 19.89
CA LEU A 126 1.54 -10.99 18.56
C LEU A 126 2.72 -11.09 17.59
N SER A 127 2.76 -12.15 16.81
CA SER A 127 3.76 -12.34 15.77
C SER A 127 3.10 -12.80 14.48
N PHE A 128 3.73 -12.48 13.36
CA PHE A 128 3.29 -12.91 12.04
C PHE A 128 4.12 -14.09 11.53
N ILE A 129 4.71 -14.89 12.43
CA ILE A 129 5.53 -16.06 12.08
C ILE A 129 4.75 -17.11 11.27
N ASN A 130 3.43 -17.19 11.49
CA ASN A 130 2.53 -18.06 10.74
C ASN A 130 2.24 -17.54 9.32
N ASN A 131 2.56 -16.27 9.03
CA ASN A 131 2.57 -15.76 7.67
C ASN A 131 3.94 -16.09 7.05
N THR A 132 3.94 -16.78 5.91
CA THR A 132 5.21 -17.14 5.22
C THR A 132 6.08 -15.93 4.88
N SER A 133 5.47 -14.74 4.69
CA SER A 133 6.18 -13.48 4.47
C SER A 133 6.65 -12.77 5.73
N LEU A 134 6.33 -13.29 6.92
CA LEU A 134 6.61 -12.70 8.24
C LEU A 134 5.99 -11.31 8.47
N VAL A 135 5.31 -10.76 7.47
CA VAL A 135 4.50 -9.55 7.49
C VAL A 135 3.26 -9.76 6.64
N PRO A 136 2.12 -9.14 6.96
CA PRO A 136 0.93 -9.21 6.12
C PRO A 136 1.05 -8.39 4.84
N PHE A 137 0.33 -8.78 3.79
CA PHE A 137 0.24 -8.01 2.54
C PHE A 137 -0.87 -6.96 2.56
N TRP A 138 -1.73 -7.01 3.58
CA TRP A 138 -2.82 -6.07 3.77
C TRP A 138 -3.10 -5.83 5.26
N PHE A 139 -3.47 -4.61 5.63
CA PHE A 139 -3.92 -4.19 6.96
C PHE A 139 -5.22 -3.36 6.89
N PRO A 140 -6.07 -3.37 7.93
CA PRO A 140 -7.16 -2.41 8.08
C PRO A 140 -6.68 -0.96 8.10
N ILE A 141 -7.56 -0.04 7.71
CA ILE A 141 -7.31 1.41 7.73
C ILE A 141 -8.02 2.05 8.95
N PRO A 142 -7.48 3.14 9.54
CA PRO A 142 -6.21 3.79 9.24
C PRO A 142 -5.01 2.94 9.65
N VAL A 143 -4.10 2.72 8.71
CA VAL A 143 -3.05 1.68 8.82
C VAL A 143 -2.09 1.96 9.97
N GLY A 144 -1.62 3.19 10.08
CA GLY A 144 -0.66 3.57 11.11
C GLY A 144 -1.23 3.36 12.50
N GLU A 145 -2.44 3.84 12.76
CA GLU A 145 -3.12 3.67 14.05
C GLU A 145 -3.42 2.20 14.34
N TYR A 146 -3.93 1.46 13.35
CA TYR A 146 -4.23 0.04 13.52
C TYR A 146 -2.96 -0.75 13.86
N MET A 147 -1.88 -0.58 13.09
CA MET A 147 -0.60 -1.25 13.33
C MET A 147 0.04 -0.81 14.64
N GLY A 148 0.04 0.49 14.94
CA GLY A 148 0.63 1.05 16.15
C GLY A 148 -0.09 0.62 17.43
N GLY A 149 -1.35 0.20 17.31
CA GLY A 149 -2.13 -0.37 18.40
C GLY A 149 -1.92 -1.86 18.63
N LEU A 150 -1.25 -2.58 17.72
CA LEU A 150 -1.00 -4.01 17.87
C LEU A 150 0.04 -4.28 18.96
N LYS A 151 -0.24 -5.26 19.82
CA LYS A 151 0.68 -5.70 20.88
C LYS A 151 1.72 -6.68 20.34
N LEU A 152 2.56 -6.20 19.41
CA LEU A 152 3.54 -7.01 18.70
C LEU A 152 4.69 -7.46 19.62
N ASN A 153 5.35 -8.57 19.27
CA ASN A 153 6.55 -9.01 19.97
C ASN A 153 7.77 -8.13 19.63
N ALA A 154 8.88 -8.36 20.33
CA ALA A 154 10.10 -7.54 20.22
C ALA A 154 10.81 -7.59 18.85
N TRP A 155 10.42 -8.49 17.94
CA TRP A 155 10.97 -8.49 16.58
C TRP A 155 10.37 -7.40 15.70
N TYR A 156 9.18 -6.90 16.05
CA TYR A 156 8.44 -5.96 15.23
C TYR A 156 8.47 -4.56 15.85
N ASP A 157 8.74 -3.57 15.00
CA ASP A 157 8.70 -2.16 15.34
C ASP A 157 7.87 -1.40 14.29
N VAL A 158 7.00 -0.51 14.76
CA VAL A 158 6.08 0.23 13.89
C VAL A 158 6.52 1.68 13.82
N ASP A 159 6.89 2.14 12.62
CA ASP A 159 7.17 3.55 12.35
C ASP A 159 6.02 4.16 11.55
N ASN A 160 5.33 5.12 12.16
CA ASN A 160 4.18 5.82 11.57
C ASN A 160 4.43 7.31 11.34
N ARG A 161 5.69 7.78 11.42
CA ARG A 161 5.99 9.22 11.34
C ARG A 161 5.81 9.81 9.95
N VAL A 162 5.99 9.00 8.90
CA VAL A 162 5.92 9.44 7.49
C VAL A 162 5.02 8.53 6.67
N LEU A 163 5.35 7.24 6.61
CA LEU A 163 4.55 6.21 5.97
C LEU A 163 4.42 5.04 6.94
N PRO A 164 3.23 4.43 7.10
CA PRO A 164 3.06 3.26 7.95
C PRO A 164 4.03 2.16 7.53
N THR A 165 4.99 1.87 8.41
CA THR A 165 6.10 0.96 8.15
C THR A 165 6.21 -0.06 9.28
N LEU A 166 6.25 -1.33 8.92
CA LEU A 166 6.56 -2.43 9.83
C LEU A 166 8.02 -2.84 9.60
N ASN A 167 8.87 -2.55 10.59
CA ASN A 167 10.23 -3.05 10.66
C ASN A 167 10.21 -4.39 11.37
N VAL A 168 10.90 -5.38 10.83
CA VAL A 168 11.08 -6.69 11.47
C VAL A 168 12.57 -6.96 11.58
N ASP A 169 13.05 -7.23 12.79
CA ASP A 169 14.45 -7.56 13.06
C ASP A 169 14.50 -8.92 13.77
N ILE A 170 14.93 -9.96 13.04
CA ILE A 170 14.99 -11.34 13.56
C ILE A 170 16.44 -11.79 13.63
N HIS A 171 16.83 -12.26 14.81
CA HIS A 171 18.16 -12.81 15.05
C HIS A 171 18.27 -14.26 14.56
N LYS A 172 19.52 -14.68 14.34
CA LYS A 172 19.87 -16.07 14.09
C LYS A 172 19.18 -17.00 15.09
N ASP A 173 18.67 -18.12 14.60
CA ASP A 173 17.95 -19.13 15.40
C ASP A 173 16.67 -18.61 16.08
N GLY A 174 16.18 -17.43 15.68
CA GLY A 174 15.03 -16.77 16.30
C GLY A 174 13.69 -17.40 15.96
N ILE A 175 13.53 -18.00 14.77
CA ILE A 175 12.25 -18.58 14.33
C ILE A 175 12.14 -20.01 14.85
N PHE A 176 13.18 -20.81 14.63
CA PHE A 176 13.31 -22.17 15.13
C PHE A 176 14.79 -22.55 15.26
N PRO A 177 15.16 -23.59 16.02
CA PRO A 177 16.55 -24.00 16.14
C PRO A 177 17.18 -24.26 14.77
N GLY A 178 18.28 -23.57 14.46
CA GLY A 178 18.96 -23.63 13.18
C GLY A 178 18.50 -22.58 12.16
N TYR A 179 17.44 -21.81 12.41
CA TYR A 179 16.90 -20.85 11.44
C TYR A 179 16.30 -19.57 12.06
N PRO A 180 16.50 -18.41 11.40
CA PRO A 180 17.32 -18.20 10.22
C PRO A 180 18.81 -18.46 10.52
N ASN A 181 19.59 -18.85 9.50
CA ASN A 181 21.02 -19.15 9.67
C ASN A 181 21.87 -17.92 10.03
N GLU A 182 21.33 -16.73 9.82
CA GLU A 182 21.89 -15.44 10.22
C GLU A 182 20.79 -14.43 10.55
N ASN A 183 21.20 -13.26 11.05
CA ASN A 183 20.26 -12.17 11.31
C ASN A 183 19.75 -11.59 9.99
N PHE A 184 18.47 -11.23 9.94
CA PHE A 184 17.91 -10.50 8.82
C PHE A 184 16.94 -9.43 9.29
N LYS A 185 16.70 -8.46 8.41
CA LYS A 185 15.76 -7.36 8.61
C LYS A 185 14.74 -7.33 7.48
N ILE A 186 13.48 -7.08 7.80
CA ILE A 186 12.44 -6.75 6.82
C ILE A 186 12.01 -5.30 7.05
N ILE A 187 11.85 -4.56 5.97
CA ILE A 187 11.19 -3.25 5.96
C ILE A 187 9.97 -3.37 5.05
N ALA A 188 8.79 -3.31 5.65
CA ALA A 188 7.51 -3.40 4.95
C ALA A 188 6.75 -2.07 5.06
N VAL A 189 6.54 -1.40 3.93
CA VAL A 189 5.87 -0.10 3.84
C VAL A 189 4.47 -0.31 3.26
N TYR A 190 3.46 0.28 3.88
CA TYR A 190 2.06 0.19 3.46
C TYR A 190 1.58 1.53 2.89
N ASN A 191 0.62 1.47 1.97
CA ASN A 191 -0.07 2.66 1.48
C ASN A 191 -1.26 3.03 2.39
N ASP A 192 -1.93 4.11 2.06
CA ASP A 192 -3.13 4.63 2.74
C ASP A 192 -4.34 3.68 2.70
N GLN A 193 -4.36 2.74 1.76
CA GLN A 193 -5.37 1.68 1.63
C GLN A 193 -5.04 0.41 2.44
N GLY A 194 -3.92 0.40 3.16
CA GLY A 194 -3.46 -0.76 3.92
C GLY A 194 -2.79 -1.84 3.08
N ILE A 195 -2.53 -1.59 1.81
CA ILE A 195 -1.86 -2.53 0.90
C ILE A 195 -0.35 -2.40 1.09
N LEU A 196 0.34 -3.54 1.17
CA LEU A 196 1.80 -3.59 1.20
C LEU A 196 2.38 -2.97 -0.07
N ASN A 197 2.95 -1.77 0.03
CA ASN A 197 3.49 -1.01 -1.09
C ASN A 197 4.93 -1.45 -1.43
N SER A 198 5.74 -1.74 -0.41
CA SER A 198 7.11 -2.23 -0.59
C SER A 198 7.48 -3.19 0.52
N TYR A 199 8.16 -4.26 0.16
CA TYR A 199 8.75 -5.23 1.07
C TYR A 199 10.20 -5.42 0.66
N LYS A 200 11.12 -5.25 1.61
CA LYS A 200 12.55 -5.48 1.40
C LYS A 200 13.12 -6.32 2.52
N LEU A 201 13.76 -7.41 2.16
CA LEU A 201 14.50 -8.26 3.08
C LEU A 201 16.01 -8.03 2.91
N TYR A 202 16.65 -7.75 4.03
CA TYR A 202 18.06 -7.44 4.16
C TYR A 202 18.77 -8.50 5.00
N ILE A 203 19.99 -8.84 4.62
CA ILE A 203 20.93 -9.62 5.43
C ILE A 203 22.10 -8.75 5.88
N LYS A 204 23.09 -9.34 6.56
CA LYS A 204 24.32 -8.63 6.97
C LYS A 204 24.93 -7.85 5.80
N ASN A 205 25.37 -6.62 6.07
CA ASN A 205 25.84 -5.60 5.12
C ASN A 205 24.76 -4.80 4.38
N ASN A 206 23.51 -4.80 4.87
CA ASN A 206 22.38 -4.08 4.24
C ASN A 206 22.16 -4.48 2.78
N MET A 207 22.52 -5.72 2.42
CA MET A 207 22.28 -6.26 1.10
C MET A 207 20.81 -6.66 0.98
N VAL A 208 20.10 -6.10 0.01
CA VAL A 208 18.72 -6.50 -0.31
C VAL A 208 18.76 -7.82 -1.07
N ILE A 209 18.21 -8.88 -0.49
CA ILE A 209 18.13 -10.20 -1.14
C ILE A 209 16.74 -10.53 -1.66
N LEU A 210 15.70 -9.84 -1.17
CA LEU A 210 14.35 -9.90 -1.72
C LEU A 210 13.72 -8.50 -1.72
N ASP A 211 13.20 -8.06 -2.86
CA ASP A 211 12.47 -6.80 -3.03
C ASP A 211 11.17 -7.09 -3.78
N ILE A 212 10.05 -6.83 -3.11
CA ILE A 212 8.71 -6.93 -3.67
C ILE A 212 8.10 -5.54 -3.59
N ALA A 213 7.50 -5.08 -4.68
CA ALA A 213 6.81 -3.81 -4.71
C ALA A 213 5.42 -3.96 -5.29
N TYR A 214 4.49 -3.18 -4.79
CA TYR A 214 3.17 -3.04 -5.38
C TYR A 214 3.32 -2.44 -6.79
N ASP A 215 2.77 -3.15 -7.78
CA ASP A 215 2.81 -2.80 -9.18
C ASP A 215 1.54 -2.02 -9.52
N PHE A 216 1.51 -0.77 -9.06
CA PHE A 216 0.41 0.13 -9.35
C PHE A 216 0.56 0.70 -10.76
N LEU A 217 -0.40 0.40 -11.63
CA LEU A 217 -0.70 1.26 -12.77
C LEU A 217 -1.71 2.30 -12.27
N PRO A 218 -1.32 3.57 -12.08
CA PRO A 218 -2.30 4.61 -11.80
C PRO A 218 -3.20 4.76 -13.03
N PHE A 219 -4.33 4.06 -13.05
CA PHE A 219 -5.30 4.15 -14.13
C PHE A 219 -5.80 5.58 -14.32
N TYR A 220 -5.74 6.44 -13.29
CA TYR A 220 -6.06 7.87 -13.38
C TYR A 220 -4.99 8.70 -14.10
N VAL A 221 -3.73 8.25 -14.16
CA VAL A 221 -2.65 8.96 -14.86
C VAL A 221 -2.87 8.91 -16.36
N ILE A 222 -3.44 7.84 -16.91
CA ILE A 222 -3.68 7.73 -18.35
C ILE A 222 -4.69 8.81 -18.82
N PRO A 223 -5.91 8.92 -18.26
CA PRO A 223 -6.86 9.98 -18.63
C PRO A 223 -6.32 11.37 -18.35
N THR A 224 -5.67 11.61 -17.19
CA THR A 224 -5.15 12.96 -16.87
C THR A 224 -4.03 13.37 -17.82
N THR A 225 -3.13 12.45 -18.20
CA THR A 225 -2.07 12.74 -19.18
C THR A 225 -2.66 13.03 -20.57
N VAL A 226 -3.66 12.25 -20.99
CA VAL A 226 -4.37 12.47 -22.27
C VAL A 226 -5.09 13.83 -22.29
N ILE A 227 -5.78 14.19 -21.21
CA ILE A 227 -6.44 15.50 -21.06
C ILE A 227 -5.42 16.63 -21.11
N LEU A 228 -4.28 16.50 -20.40
CA LEU A 228 -3.25 17.54 -20.35
C LEU A 228 -2.63 17.77 -21.74
N ILE A 229 -2.30 16.68 -22.45
CA ILE A 229 -1.79 16.73 -23.83
C ILE A 229 -2.81 17.39 -24.75
N SER A 230 -4.09 17.04 -24.62
CA SER A 230 -5.16 17.61 -25.45
C SER A 230 -5.30 19.13 -25.25
N ILE A 231 -5.31 19.59 -24.00
CA ILE A 231 -5.36 21.02 -23.66
C ILE A 231 -4.16 21.76 -24.26
N PHE A 232 -2.95 21.19 -24.11
CA PHE A 232 -1.73 21.80 -24.63
C PHE A 232 -1.73 21.91 -26.16
N THR A 233 -2.19 20.85 -26.85
CA THR A 233 -2.27 20.81 -28.31
C THR A 233 -3.29 21.81 -28.85
N ILE A 234 -4.47 21.90 -28.22
CA ILE A 234 -5.50 22.91 -28.54
C ILE A 234 -4.95 24.32 -28.33
N GLY A 235 -4.23 24.56 -27.23
CA GLY A 235 -3.59 25.83 -26.94
C GLY A 235 -2.61 26.27 -28.04
N ILE A 236 -1.77 25.35 -28.52
CA ILE A 236 -0.85 25.60 -29.65
C ILE A 236 -1.62 25.93 -30.93
N ILE A 237 -2.65 25.16 -31.26
CA ILE A 237 -3.46 25.40 -32.48
C ILE A 237 -4.11 26.79 -32.42
N ILE A 238 -4.73 27.14 -31.29
CA ILE A 238 -5.34 28.46 -31.09
C ILE A 238 -4.29 29.57 -31.23
N TYR A 239 -3.10 29.39 -30.65
CA TYR A 239 -2.01 30.35 -30.75
C TYR A 239 -1.54 30.55 -32.20
N ILE A 240 -1.35 29.46 -32.97
CA ILE A 240 -0.97 29.52 -34.39
C ILE A 240 -2.05 30.25 -35.20
N ILE A 241 -3.33 29.91 -35.00
CA ILE A 241 -4.46 30.56 -35.71
C ILE A 241 -4.50 32.06 -35.37
N LYS A 242 -4.34 32.43 -34.09
CA LYS A 242 -4.36 33.83 -33.65
C LYS A 242 -3.16 34.61 -34.22
N LYS A 243 -1.97 34.02 -34.24
CA LYS A 243 -0.76 34.61 -34.83
C LYS A 243 -0.89 34.80 -36.35
N ALA A 244 -1.43 33.80 -37.05
CA ALA A 244 -1.66 33.86 -38.49
C ALA A 244 -2.72 34.91 -38.89
N LYS A 245 -3.77 35.10 -38.09
CA LYS A 245 -4.73 36.20 -38.28
C LYS A 245 -4.11 37.57 -38.01
N SER A 246 -3.29 37.69 -36.98
CA SER A 246 -2.60 38.94 -36.65
C SER A 246 -1.59 39.36 -37.72
N SER A 247 -0.89 38.42 -38.37
CA SER A 247 0.09 38.77 -39.42
C SER A 247 -0.57 39.17 -40.75
N LYS A 248 -1.81 38.75 -41.01
CA LYS A 248 -2.58 39.15 -42.19
C LYS A 248 -3.21 40.55 -42.08
N ASN A 249 -3.26 41.12 -40.87
CA ASN A 249 -3.82 42.45 -40.61
C ASN A 249 -2.75 43.56 -40.50
N LEU A 250 -1.49 43.28 -40.84
CA LEU A 250 -0.50 44.35 -40.98
C LEU A 250 -0.76 45.08 -42.31
N PRO A 251 -1.02 46.41 -42.31
CA PRO A 251 -1.06 47.18 -43.54
C PRO A 251 0.32 47.10 -44.21
N MET A 252 0.36 46.76 -45.49
CA MET A 252 1.58 46.90 -46.29
C MET A 252 1.99 48.38 -46.29
N PRO A 253 3.30 48.68 -46.16
CA PRO A 253 3.82 50.04 -46.20
C PRO A 253 3.54 50.73 -47.54
#